data_AF-A0A920HJ90-F1
#
_entry.id   AF-A0A920HJ90-F1
#
_cell.length_a   1.000
_cell.length_b   1.000
_cell.length_c   1.000
_cell.angle_alpha   90.00
_cell.angle_beta   90.00
_cell.angle_gamma   90.00
#
_symmetry.space_group_name_H-M   'P 1'
#
loop_
_entity.id
_entity.type
_entity.pdbx_description
1 polymer ?
#
loop_
_entity_poly.entity_id
_entity_poly.type
_entity_poly.pdbx_seq_one_letter_code
_entity_poly.pdbx_strand_id
1 'polypeptide(L)'
;MFKRNFFKIYVLLWFITGCKISYKTYEFEKAPEIIKPDYSKSESWAVIPGKIPNLISDFYEKKNEMKDADVFYIYPTLIDGKDLKAWNSDIWDRHIRNDVLNRPVKYQASAWIESGNLYVPYYRQAHLRVFNKKFEADGKKALDLAYNDLRDAFIYFIDNYNNW
;
A
#
# COMPACT_ATOMS: atom_id res chain seq x y z
N MET A 1 -19.49 6.59 -55.35
CA MET A 1 -18.49 7.45 -54.67
C MET A 1 -18.49 7.33 -53.14
N PHE A 2 -19.56 6.86 -52.49
CA PHE A 2 -19.68 6.76 -51.02
C PHE A 2 -18.80 5.70 -50.32
N LYS A 3 -18.59 4.50 -50.90
CA LYS A 3 -17.85 3.40 -50.26
C LYS A 3 -16.36 3.70 -49.96
N ARG A 4 -15.72 4.59 -50.73
CA ARG A 4 -14.30 4.92 -50.59
C ARG A 4 -14.00 5.82 -49.37
N ASN A 5 -14.98 6.57 -48.90
CA ASN A 5 -14.84 7.42 -47.71
C ASN A 5 -15.01 6.61 -46.41
N PHE A 6 -15.85 5.58 -46.39
CA PHE A 6 -15.98 4.68 -45.25
C PHE A 6 -14.71 3.88 -44.97
N PHE A 7 -13.99 3.44 -46.00
CA PHE A 7 -12.70 2.74 -45.84
C PHE A 7 -11.64 3.64 -45.18
N LYS A 8 -11.58 4.92 -45.57
CA LYS A 8 -10.66 5.90 -44.95
C LYS A 8 -11.01 6.16 -43.48
N ILE A 9 -12.30 6.22 -43.14
CA ILE A 9 -12.78 6.34 -41.75
C ILE A 9 -12.43 5.08 -40.94
N TYR A 10 -12.56 3.89 -41.53
CA TYR A 10 -12.20 2.61 -40.89
C TYR A 10 -10.70 2.49 -40.61
N VAL A 11 -9.86 2.92 -41.55
CA VAL A 11 -8.40 2.98 -41.36
C VAL A 11 -8.02 4.01 -40.30
N LEU A 12 -8.68 5.17 -40.28
CA LEU A 12 -8.45 6.21 -39.26
C LEU A 12 -8.86 5.71 -37.86
N LEU A 13 -9.98 4.99 -37.75
CA LEU A 13 -10.46 4.36 -36.50
C LEU A 13 -9.49 3.28 -35.97
N TRP A 14 -8.74 2.61 -36.84
CA TRP A 14 -7.73 1.62 -36.46
C TRP A 14 -6.52 2.25 -35.74
N PHE A 15 -6.13 3.47 -36.10
CA PHE A 15 -5.03 4.19 -35.45
C PHE A 15 -5.38 4.76 -34.06
N ILE A 16 -6.67 4.81 -33.70
CA ILE A 16 -7.13 5.32 -32.39
C ILE A 16 -7.26 4.20 -31.35
N THR A 17 -7.14 2.94 -31.76
CA THR A 17 -7.20 1.80 -30.84
C THR A 17 -5.82 1.45 -30.28
N GLY A 18 -5.51 2.03 -29.12
CA GLY A 18 -4.68 1.33 -28.14
C GLY A 18 -3.42 2.09 -27.73
N CYS A 19 -3.58 3.04 -26.80
CA CYS A 19 -2.48 3.35 -25.88
C CYS A 19 -2.34 2.14 -24.94
N LYS A 20 -1.55 1.13 -25.33
CA LYS A 20 -1.21 0.00 -24.45
C LYS A 20 -0.53 0.58 -23.21
N ILE A 21 -1.08 0.30 -22.03
CA ILE A 21 -0.41 0.62 -20.78
C ILE A 21 0.90 -0.15 -20.76
N SER A 22 2.01 0.58 -20.89
CA SER A 22 3.36 0.01 -20.87
C SER A 22 4.02 0.40 -19.55
N TYR A 23 4.06 -0.55 -18.62
CA TYR A 23 4.89 -0.45 -17.43
C TYR A 23 6.33 -0.79 -17.79
N LYS A 24 7.28 0.03 -17.36
CA LYS A 24 8.70 -0.30 -17.35
C LYS A 24 9.03 -0.75 -15.94
N THR A 25 9.28 -2.04 -15.73
CA THR A 25 9.61 -2.62 -14.41
C THR A 25 11.06 -3.06 -14.37
N TYR A 26 11.62 -3.14 -13.16
CA TYR A 26 12.79 -3.99 -12.93
C TYR A 26 12.39 -5.47 -13.02
N GLU A 27 13.35 -6.35 -13.27
CA GLU A 27 13.20 -7.75 -12.83
C GLU A 27 13.22 -7.76 -11.31
N PHE A 28 12.39 -8.58 -10.65
CA PHE A 28 12.25 -8.53 -9.20
C PHE A 28 13.60 -8.66 -8.46
N GLU A 29 14.43 -9.63 -8.84
CA GLU A 29 15.73 -9.91 -8.22
C GLU A 29 16.79 -8.83 -8.49
N LYS A 30 16.57 -7.96 -9.48
CA LYS A 30 17.49 -6.88 -9.86
C LYS A 30 17.01 -5.51 -9.39
N ALA A 31 15.87 -5.46 -8.69
CA ALA A 31 15.37 -4.22 -8.13
C ALA A 31 16.31 -3.74 -7.01
N PRO A 32 16.43 -2.42 -6.79
CA PRO A 32 17.11 -1.89 -5.62
C PRO A 32 16.52 -2.48 -4.34
N GLU A 33 17.39 -2.87 -3.41
CA GLU A 33 16.97 -3.39 -2.13
C GLU A 33 16.22 -2.31 -1.32
N ILE A 34 15.08 -2.69 -0.74
CA ILE A 34 14.31 -1.85 0.18
C ILE A 34 14.48 -2.43 1.57
N ILE A 35 15.06 -1.63 2.46
CA ILE A 35 15.30 -2.00 3.86
C ILE A 35 14.01 -2.50 4.50
N LYS A 36 14.05 -3.68 5.11
CA LYS A 36 12.90 -4.30 5.78
C LYS A 36 12.52 -3.53 7.06
N PRO A 37 11.22 -3.37 7.38
CA PRO A 37 10.80 -2.84 8.69
C PRO A 37 11.26 -3.73 9.86
N ASP A 38 11.75 -3.10 10.92
CA ASP A 38 11.92 -3.71 12.24
C ASP A 38 10.71 -3.33 13.12
N TYR A 39 9.80 -4.27 13.31
CA TYR A 39 8.55 -4.02 14.05
C TYR A 39 8.75 -3.85 15.56
N SER A 40 9.95 -4.09 16.09
CA SER A 40 10.30 -3.66 17.45
C SER A 40 10.46 -2.15 17.60
N LYS A 41 10.60 -1.43 16.48
CA LYS A 41 10.78 0.02 16.45
C LYS A 41 9.47 0.72 16.09
N SER A 42 9.11 1.74 16.87
CA SER A 42 7.93 2.58 16.63
C SER A 42 7.93 3.32 15.27
N GLU A 43 9.03 3.32 14.53
CA GLU A 43 9.15 3.91 13.20
C GLU A 43 8.65 3.00 12.07
N SER A 44 8.49 1.70 12.35
CA SER A 44 7.87 0.72 11.45
C SER A 44 6.34 0.68 11.58
N TRP A 45 5.77 1.52 12.44
CA TRP A 45 4.34 1.65 12.67
C TRP A 45 3.86 3.05 12.25
N ALA A 46 2.83 3.10 11.40
CA ALA A 46 2.14 4.34 11.07
C ALA A 46 1.29 4.83 12.26
N VAL A 47 0.71 3.90 13.01
CA VAL A 47 -0.05 4.15 14.23
C VAL A 47 0.24 3.03 15.24
N ILE A 48 0.44 3.41 16.49
CA ILE A 48 0.52 2.52 17.64
C ILE A 48 0.01 3.28 18.87
N PRO A 49 -0.61 2.63 19.89
CA PRO A 49 -0.98 3.30 21.13
C PRO A 49 0.19 4.08 21.74
N GLY A 50 -0.11 5.29 22.23
CA GLY A 50 0.91 6.23 22.72
C GLY A 50 1.59 7.08 21.64
N LYS A 51 1.53 6.70 20.36
CA LYS A 51 2.11 7.47 19.24
C LYS A 51 1.10 7.63 18.09
N ILE A 52 -0.03 8.24 18.43
CA ILE A 52 -1.09 8.55 17.47
C ILE A 52 -0.75 9.82 16.67
N PRO A 53 -0.78 9.80 15.32
CA PRO A 53 -0.54 10.99 14.51
C PRO A 53 -1.59 12.10 14.75
N ASN A 54 -1.16 13.36 14.84
CA ASN A 54 -2.07 14.50 15.03
C ASN A 54 -3.12 14.65 13.92
N LEU A 55 -2.86 14.13 12.72
CA LEU A 55 -3.81 14.23 11.60
C LEU A 55 -5.14 13.49 11.83
N ILE A 56 -5.20 12.58 12.81
CA ILE A 56 -6.43 11.88 13.21
C ILE A 56 -6.97 12.31 14.58
N SER A 57 -6.32 13.25 15.28
CA SER A 57 -6.82 13.72 16.59
C SER A 57 -8.14 14.47 16.51
N ASP A 58 -8.49 15.01 15.34
CA ASP A 58 -9.78 15.68 15.13
C ASP A 58 -10.97 14.71 15.20
N PHE A 59 -10.71 13.40 15.08
CA PHE A 59 -11.75 12.36 15.08
C PHE A 59 -11.95 11.68 16.43
N TYR A 60 -11.18 12.02 17.47
CA TYR A 60 -11.32 11.41 18.79
C TYR A 60 -10.79 12.28 19.92
N GLU A 61 -11.36 12.10 21.11
CA GLU A 61 -10.78 12.67 22.32
C GLU A 61 -9.56 11.85 22.75
N LYS A 62 -8.39 12.50 22.83
CA LYS A 62 -7.16 11.84 23.29
C LYS A 62 -7.27 11.43 24.75
N LYS A 63 -7.68 10.18 24.97
CA LYS A 63 -7.65 9.49 26.26
C LYS A 63 -6.44 8.56 26.26
N ASN A 64 -5.56 8.69 27.26
CA ASN A 64 -4.38 7.83 27.40
C ASN A 64 -4.74 6.48 28.06
N GLU A 65 -5.93 5.96 27.74
CA GLU A 65 -6.47 4.74 28.32
C GLU A 65 -6.54 3.67 27.24
N MET A 66 -6.01 2.49 27.55
CA MET A 66 -6.13 1.32 26.69
C MET A 66 -7.60 0.88 26.63
N LYS A 67 -8.03 0.44 25.45
CA LYS A 67 -9.35 -0.14 25.20
C LYS A 67 -9.33 -1.65 25.43
N ASP A 68 -10.52 -2.23 25.61
CA ASP A 68 -10.72 -3.68 25.78
C ASP A 68 -10.47 -4.49 24.49
N ALA A 69 -10.36 -3.82 23.34
CA ALA A 69 -10.13 -4.44 22.05
C ALA A 69 -8.94 -3.80 21.34
N ASP A 70 -8.17 -4.63 20.63
CA ASP A 70 -7.09 -4.20 19.75
C ASP A 70 -7.52 -4.29 18.28
N VAL A 71 -7.09 -3.32 17.47
CA VAL A 71 -7.38 -3.28 16.04
C VAL A 71 -6.08 -3.25 15.25
N PHE A 72 -5.77 -4.37 14.60
CA PHE A 72 -4.67 -4.48 13.65
C PHE A 72 -5.17 -4.15 12.23
N TYR A 73 -4.86 -2.95 11.76
CA TYR A 73 -5.39 -2.44 10.48
C TYR A 73 -4.34 -2.51 9.37
N ILE A 74 -4.67 -3.27 8.32
CA ILE A 74 -3.86 -3.41 7.10
C ILE A 74 -4.46 -2.48 6.03
N TYR A 75 -3.73 -1.43 5.67
CA TYR A 75 -4.19 -0.48 4.64
C TYR A 75 -4.09 -1.09 3.22
N PRO A 76 -4.84 -0.59 2.22
CA PRO A 76 -4.76 -1.07 0.84
C PRO A 76 -3.49 -0.59 0.12
N THR A 77 -3.17 -1.20 -1.03
CA THR A 77 -2.13 -0.68 -1.94
C THR A 77 -2.46 0.74 -2.40
N LEU A 78 -1.51 1.66 -2.20
CA LEU A 78 -1.60 3.05 -2.65
C LEU A 78 -0.73 3.33 -3.89
N ILE A 79 0.19 2.42 -4.23
CA ILE A 79 1.14 2.60 -5.32
C ILE A 79 0.63 2.01 -6.65
N ASP A 80 0.25 2.90 -7.56
CA ASP A 80 -0.31 2.58 -8.89
C ASP A 80 0.36 3.32 -10.07
N GLY A 81 1.33 4.21 -9.79
CA GLY A 81 2.04 5.05 -10.76
C GLY A 81 2.74 4.26 -11.87
N LYS A 82 2.49 4.62 -13.13
CA LYS A 82 2.98 3.85 -14.31
C LYS A 82 4.49 3.91 -14.51
N ASP A 83 5.10 5.00 -14.08
CA ASP A 83 6.52 5.32 -14.15
C ASP A 83 7.34 4.71 -13.01
N LEU A 84 6.68 4.26 -11.92
CA LEU A 84 7.33 3.55 -10.83
C LEU A 84 7.85 2.19 -11.34
N LYS A 85 9.17 1.97 -11.28
CA LYS A 85 9.76 0.69 -11.74
C LYS A 85 9.78 -0.39 -10.66
N ALA A 86 9.77 0.03 -9.41
CA ALA A 86 9.84 -0.85 -8.25
C ALA A 86 8.56 -1.68 -8.11
N TRP A 87 8.72 -2.90 -7.62
CA TRP A 87 7.62 -3.83 -7.36
C TRP A 87 6.95 -3.57 -6.01
N ASN A 88 7.73 -3.11 -5.03
CA ASN A 88 7.23 -2.80 -3.71
C ASN A 88 7.54 -1.35 -3.33
N SER A 89 6.72 -0.76 -2.45
CA SER A 89 6.93 0.59 -1.94
C SER A 89 8.11 0.63 -0.98
N ASP A 90 8.94 1.67 -1.08
CA ASP A 90 9.91 2.00 -0.03
C ASP A 90 9.17 2.65 1.14
N ILE A 91 9.09 1.94 2.27
CA ILE A 91 8.41 2.44 3.47
C ILE A 91 9.19 3.55 4.17
N TRP A 92 10.45 3.80 3.80
CA TRP A 92 11.29 4.86 4.38
C TRP A 92 11.18 6.16 3.57
N ASP A 93 10.61 6.08 2.37
CA ASP A 93 10.29 7.25 1.57
C ASP A 93 9.20 8.10 2.25
N ARG A 94 9.47 9.40 2.35
CA ARG A 94 8.58 10.34 3.04
C ARG A 94 7.24 10.50 2.32
N HIS A 95 7.21 10.45 0.99
CA HIS A 95 5.97 10.57 0.22
C HIS A 95 5.09 9.35 0.44
N ILE A 96 5.67 8.14 0.41
CA ILE A 96 4.93 6.90 0.72
C ILE A 96 4.33 6.93 2.12
N ARG A 97 5.12 7.30 3.14
CA ARG A 97 4.61 7.43 4.52
C ARG A 97 3.51 8.48 4.62
N ASN A 98 3.69 9.63 3.99
CA ASN A 98 2.72 10.71 3.99
C ASN A 98 1.41 10.28 3.31
N ASP A 99 1.47 9.50 2.23
CA ASP A 99 0.29 8.97 1.56
C ASP A 99 -0.47 7.98 2.43
N VAL A 100 0.23 7.07 3.11
CA VAL A 100 -0.37 6.15 4.09
C VAL A 100 -1.07 6.92 5.20
N LEU A 101 -0.40 7.92 5.76
CA LEU A 101 -0.92 8.73 6.86
C LEU A 101 -2.14 9.56 6.44
N ASN A 102 -2.07 10.29 5.33
CA ASN A 102 -3.12 11.24 4.92
C ASN A 102 -4.28 10.61 4.17
N ARG A 103 -4.19 9.33 3.77
CA ARG A 103 -5.26 8.64 3.04
C ARG A 103 -5.87 7.50 3.88
N PRO A 104 -5.34 6.26 3.89
CA PRO A 104 -6.02 5.18 4.60
C PRO A 104 -5.97 5.36 6.12
N VAL A 105 -4.89 5.88 6.72
CA VAL A 105 -4.90 6.13 8.17
C VAL A 105 -5.92 7.19 8.53
N LYS A 106 -5.92 8.32 7.82
CA LYS A 106 -6.83 9.44 8.08
C LYS A 106 -8.30 9.10 7.89
N TYR A 107 -8.65 8.42 6.81
CA TYR A 107 -10.04 8.28 6.37
C TYR A 107 -10.62 6.88 6.58
N GLN A 108 -9.79 5.87 6.90
CA GLN A 108 -10.25 4.49 7.06
C GLN A 108 -9.87 3.93 8.44
N ALA A 109 -8.60 3.99 8.83
CA ALA A 109 -8.15 3.44 10.10
C ALA A 109 -8.71 4.22 11.31
N SER A 110 -8.86 5.55 11.16
CA SER A 110 -9.44 6.43 12.18
C SER A 110 -10.85 6.05 12.61
N ALA A 111 -11.62 5.34 11.77
CA ALA A 111 -12.96 4.86 12.14
C ALA A 111 -12.96 3.92 13.36
N TRP A 112 -11.81 3.34 13.70
CA TRP A 112 -11.65 2.38 14.78
C TRP A 112 -11.08 2.98 16.08
N ILE A 113 -10.57 4.23 16.03
CA ILE A 113 -9.70 4.78 17.09
C ILE A 113 -10.41 4.95 18.44
N GLU A 114 -11.74 5.14 18.46
CA GLU A 114 -12.50 5.25 19.71
C GLU A 114 -12.86 3.88 20.30
N SER A 115 -12.99 2.86 19.45
CA SER A 115 -13.46 1.52 19.82
C SER A 115 -12.33 0.57 20.18
N GLY A 116 -11.10 0.81 19.73
CA GLY A 116 -9.98 -0.09 20.00
C GLY A 116 -8.60 0.56 19.93
N ASN A 117 -7.61 -0.12 20.48
CA ASN A 117 -6.21 0.28 20.40
C ASN A 117 -5.70 0.03 18.98
N LEU A 118 -5.42 1.10 18.23
CA LEU A 118 -5.13 1.00 16.80
C LEU A 118 -3.64 0.75 16.53
N TYR A 119 -3.36 -0.33 15.80
CA TYR A 119 -2.03 -0.72 15.32
C TYR A 119 -2.05 -0.74 13.78
N VAL A 120 -1.20 0.07 13.15
CA VAL A 120 -1.09 0.16 11.69
C VAL A 120 0.39 0.00 11.32
N PRO A 121 0.82 -1.16 10.80
CA PRO A 121 2.20 -1.36 10.38
C PRO A 121 2.48 -0.69 9.04
N TYR A 122 3.65 -0.07 8.88
CA TYR A 122 4.19 0.12 7.55
C TYR A 122 4.67 -1.22 7.01
N TYR A 123 4.34 -1.53 5.76
CA TYR A 123 4.80 -2.72 5.05
C TYR A 123 5.10 -2.36 3.60
N ARG A 124 6.03 -3.09 2.97
CA ARG A 124 6.45 -2.84 1.59
C ARG A 124 5.35 -3.32 0.64
N GLN A 125 4.35 -2.47 0.41
CA GLN A 125 3.17 -2.71 -0.43
C GLN A 125 3.59 -3.19 -1.81
N ALA A 126 2.92 -4.19 -2.38
CA ALA A 126 3.10 -4.54 -3.77
C ALA A 126 2.39 -3.54 -4.69
N HIS A 127 3.01 -3.17 -5.81
CA HIS A 127 2.42 -2.28 -6.80
C HIS A 127 1.17 -2.89 -7.42
N LEU A 128 0.12 -2.09 -7.65
CA LEU A 128 -1.15 -2.55 -8.24
C LEU A 128 -1.04 -3.37 -9.55
N ARG A 129 0.08 -3.25 -10.28
CA ARG A 129 0.34 -3.97 -11.54
C ARG A 129 0.53 -5.48 -11.34
N VAL A 130 0.72 -5.96 -10.10
CA VAL A 130 0.82 -7.39 -9.80
C VAL A 130 -0.42 -8.18 -10.23
N PHE A 131 -1.59 -7.52 -10.33
CA PHE A 131 -2.83 -8.15 -10.81
C PHE A 131 -2.93 -8.25 -12.34
N ASN A 132 -1.95 -7.71 -13.08
CA ASN A 132 -1.88 -7.90 -14.51
C ASN A 132 -1.15 -9.21 -14.82
N LYS A 133 -1.81 -10.11 -15.56
CA LYS A 133 -1.28 -11.42 -15.95
C LYS A 133 0.10 -11.36 -16.61
N LYS A 134 0.46 -10.27 -17.28
CA LYS A 134 1.81 -10.08 -17.86
C LYS A 134 2.92 -10.13 -16.81
N PHE A 135 2.62 -9.77 -15.56
CA PHE A 135 3.56 -9.62 -14.47
C PHE A 135 3.40 -10.70 -13.40
N GLU A 136 2.68 -11.79 -13.67
CA GLU A 136 2.32 -12.79 -12.67
C GLU A 136 3.53 -13.35 -11.89
N ALA A 137 4.63 -13.66 -12.57
CA ALA A 137 5.81 -14.25 -11.94
C ALA A 137 6.49 -13.31 -10.91
N ASP A 138 6.85 -12.10 -11.32
CA ASP A 138 7.46 -11.10 -10.43
C ASP A 138 6.43 -10.51 -9.46
N GLY A 139 5.17 -10.41 -9.88
CA GLY A 139 4.08 -9.94 -9.06
C GLY A 139 3.79 -10.85 -7.89
N LYS A 140 3.89 -12.18 -8.07
CA LYS A 140 3.80 -13.14 -6.96
C LYS A 140 4.89 -12.88 -5.92
N LYS A 141 6.14 -12.68 -6.34
CA LYS A 141 7.26 -12.40 -5.42
C LYS A 141 7.04 -11.09 -4.65
N ALA A 142 6.52 -10.07 -5.32
CA ALA A 142 6.19 -8.79 -4.70
C ALA A 142 5.07 -8.93 -3.66
N LEU A 143 4.05 -9.74 -3.95
CA LEU A 143 2.98 -10.07 -3.01
C LEU A 143 3.52 -10.88 -1.82
N ASP A 144 4.38 -11.87 -2.06
CA ASP A 144 5.01 -12.69 -1.00
C ASP A 144 5.85 -11.81 -0.06
N LEU A 145 6.59 -10.83 -0.60
CA LEU A 145 7.35 -9.86 0.19
C LEU A 145 6.43 -9.01 1.08
N ALA A 146 5.35 -8.45 0.51
CA ALA A 146 4.38 -7.67 1.27
C ALA A 146 3.69 -8.49 2.36
N TYR A 147 3.35 -9.75 2.05
CA TYR A 147 2.77 -10.70 3.00
C TYR A 147 3.73 -11.02 4.15
N ASN A 148 5.01 -11.25 3.85
CA ASN A 148 6.02 -11.54 4.87
C ASN A 148 6.16 -10.38 5.86
N ASP A 149 6.19 -9.13 5.39
CA ASP A 149 6.21 -7.94 6.25
C ASP A 149 4.97 -7.90 7.17
N LEU A 150 3.77 -8.13 6.61
CA LEU A 150 2.53 -8.15 7.40
C LEU A 150 2.47 -9.29 8.41
N ARG A 151 2.94 -10.48 8.04
CA ARG A 151 3.04 -11.62 8.96
C ARG A 151 3.96 -11.27 10.12
N ASP A 152 5.14 -10.74 9.83
CA ASP A 152 6.13 -10.42 10.86
C ASP A 152 5.63 -9.28 11.78
N ALA A 153 4.92 -8.30 11.23
CA ALA A 153 4.23 -7.26 12.01
C ALA A 153 3.16 -7.85 12.93
N PHE A 154 2.35 -8.77 12.40
CA PHE A 154 1.25 -9.38 13.14
C PHE A 154 1.78 -10.28 14.27
N ILE A 155 2.80 -11.09 14.01
CA ILE A 155 3.49 -11.88 15.04
C ILE A 155 4.01 -10.96 16.14
N TYR A 156 4.72 -9.88 15.77
CA TYR A 156 5.23 -8.93 16.77
C TYR A 156 4.09 -8.29 17.59
N PHE A 157 2.99 -7.92 16.94
CA PHE A 157 1.81 -7.38 17.62
C PHE A 157 1.23 -8.38 18.63
N ILE A 158 1.06 -9.65 18.25
CA ILE A 158 0.56 -10.69 19.15
C ILE A 158 1.51 -10.89 20.33
N ASP A 159 2.81 -10.98 20.08
CA ASP A 159 3.79 -11.33 21.11
C ASP A 159 4.09 -10.19 22.10
N ASN A 160 3.87 -8.93 21.72
CA ASN A 160 4.34 -7.76 22.49
C ASN A 160 3.25 -6.76 22.90
N TYR A 161 2.12 -6.75 22.19
CA TYR A 161 1.07 -5.76 22.43
C TYR A 161 -0.25 -6.38 22.83
N ASN A 162 -0.56 -7.56 22.31
CA ASN A 162 -1.79 -8.25 22.60
C ASN A 162 -1.66 -9.04 23.92
N ASN A 163 -2.38 -8.63 24.97
CA ASN A 163 -2.31 -9.25 26.30
C ASN A 163 -3.58 -10.07 26.62
N TRP A 164 -3.87 -11.09 25.81
CA TRP A 164 -4.99 -12.01 26.07
C TRP A 164 -4.69 -12.99 27.20
#